data_AF-A0A661MZA7-F1
#
_entry.id   AF-A0A661MZA7-F1
#
_cell.length_a   1.000
_cell.length_b   1.000
_cell.length_c   1.000
_cell.angle_alpha   90.00
_cell.angle_beta   90.00
_cell.angle_gamma   90.00
#
_symmetry.space_group_name_H-M   'P 1'
#
loop_
_entity.id
_entity.type
_entity.pdbx_description
1 polymer ?
#
loop_
_entity_poly.entity_id
_entity_poly.type
_entity_poly.pdbx_seq_one_letter_code
_entity_poly.pdbx_strand_id
1 'polypeptide(L)'
;LKLRVLGDPGAAAYSIQGGPGILDVQVVGPVVQVGYLGGDDKVAQIVSHLVSRNIGVVGVEQERNELERIFLEATRHSASQGAKP
;
A
#
# COMPACT_ATOMS: atom_id res chain seq x y z
N LEU A 1 -1.22 -1.00 3.66
CA LEU A 1 -0.96 0.45 3.43
C LEU A 1 -1.54 1.24 4.60
N LYS A 2 -0.80 2.18 5.17
CA LYS A 2 -1.28 3.08 6.23
C LYS A 2 -1.41 4.49 5.65
N LEU A 3 -2.59 5.09 5.77
CA LEU A 3 -2.90 6.41 5.25
C LEU A 3 -3.25 7.36 6.39
N ARG A 4 -2.69 8.57 6.33
CA ARG A 4 -3.14 9.71 7.13
C ARG A 4 -3.88 10.67 6.21
N VAL A 5 -5.08 11.08 6.61
CA VAL A 5 -5.95 11.95 5.83
C VAL A 5 -6.23 13.26 6.57
N LEU A 6 -6.59 14.29 5.81
CA LEU A 6 -7.18 15.51 6.36
C LEU A 6 -8.68 15.28 6.58
N GLY A 7 -9.17 15.61 7.77
CA GLY A 7 -10.58 15.46 8.13
C GLY A 7 -10.87 14.10 8.74
N ASP A 8 -12.00 13.50 8.34
CA ASP A 8 -12.53 12.27 8.95
C ASP A 8 -11.94 10.98 8.33
N PRO A 9 -11.18 10.18 9.11
CA PRO A 9 -10.70 8.87 8.66
C PRO A 9 -11.84 7.88 8.33
N GLY A 10 -13.00 8.02 8.97
CA GLY A 10 -14.18 7.18 8.71
C GLY A 10 -14.73 7.40 7.30
N ALA A 11 -14.93 8.65 6.90
CA ALA A 11 -15.31 9.01 5.53
C ALA A 11 -14.30 8.51 4.48
N ALA A 12 -13.01 8.61 4.77
CA ALA A 12 -11.96 8.08 3.90
C ALA A 12 -12.04 6.55 3.77
N ALA A 13 -12.18 5.84 4.88
CA ALA A 13 -12.33 4.38 4.90
C ALA A 13 -13.56 3.93 4.11
N TYR A 14 -14.71 4.56 4.36
CA TYR A 14 -15.96 4.29 3.65
C TYR A 14 -15.81 4.49 2.14
N SER A 15 -15.07 5.51 1.72
CA SER A 15 -14.85 5.79 0.30
C SER A 15 -13.97 4.75 -0.40
N ILE A 16 -13.11 4.02 0.32
CA ILE A 16 -12.21 3.01 -0.24
C ILE A 16 -12.84 1.60 -0.19
N GLN A 17 -13.67 1.35 0.81
CA GLN A 17 -14.21 0.02 1.10
C GLN A 17 -14.99 -0.57 -0.08
N GLY A 18 -14.74 -1.85 -0.36
CA GLY A 18 -15.35 -2.56 -1.49
C GLY A 18 -14.79 -2.19 -2.87
N GLY A 19 -13.76 -1.33 -2.93
CA GLY A 19 -13.11 -0.96 -4.19
C GLY A 19 -12.34 -2.11 -4.86
N PRO A 20 -12.11 -2.05 -6.19
CA PRO A 20 -11.38 -3.09 -6.91
C PRO A 20 -9.95 -3.29 -6.40
N GLY A 21 -9.65 -4.51 -5.95
CA GLY A 21 -8.35 -4.88 -5.38
C GLY A 21 -8.13 -4.42 -3.93
N ILE A 22 -9.18 -3.96 -3.25
CA ILE A 22 -9.18 -3.70 -1.81
C ILE A 22 -9.63 -4.98 -1.09
N LEU A 23 -8.83 -5.42 -0.12
CA LEU A 23 -9.07 -6.63 0.65
C LEU A 23 -9.76 -6.30 1.97
N ASP A 24 -9.28 -5.28 2.67
CA ASP A 24 -9.84 -4.79 3.91
C ASP A 24 -9.54 -3.30 4.09
N VAL A 25 -10.36 -2.65 4.92
CA VAL A 25 -10.14 -1.27 5.35
C VAL A 25 -10.50 -1.18 6.82
N GLN A 26 -9.58 -0.63 7.63
CA GLN A 26 -9.76 -0.46 9.07
C GLN A 26 -9.34 0.94 9.49
N VAL A 27 -10.07 1.54 10.43
CA VAL A 27 -9.68 2.81 11.05
C VAL A 27 -9.06 2.51 12.41
N VAL A 28 -7.79 2.89 12.58
CA VAL A 28 -7.03 2.71 13.82
C VAL A 28 -6.53 4.07 14.28
N GLY A 29 -7.29 4.70 15.18
CA GLY A 29 -7.04 6.09 15.59
C GLY A 29 -7.12 7.05 14.39
N PRO A 30 -6.10 7.88 14.12
CA PRO A 30 -6.11 8.82 12.99
C PRO A 30 -5.66 8.17 11.66
N VAL A 31 -5.43 6.86 11.63
CA VAL A 31 -4.85 6.16 10.48
C VAL A 31 -5.90 5.25 9.83
N VAL A 32 -6.00 5.32 8.51
CA VAL A 32 -6.73 4.34 7.70
C VAL A 32 -5.76 3.27 7.25
N GLN A 33 -5.95 2.05 7.73
CA GLN A 33 -5.21 0.87 7.26
C GLN A 33 -5.99 0.24 6.11
N VAL A 34 -5.28 -0.06 5.03
CA VAL A 34 -5.86 -0.64 3.81
C VAL A 34 -5.05 -1.87 3.44
N GLY A 35 -5.70 -3.03 3.47
CA GLY A 35 -5.24 -4.24 2.79
C GLY A 35 -5.60 -4.17 1.30
N TYR A 36 -4.65 -4.46 0.42
CA TYR A 36 -4.84 -4.35 -1.03
C TYR A 36 -4.02 -5.39 -1.79
N LEU A 37 -4.45 -5.69 -3.02
CA LEU A 37 -3.72 -6.51 -3.98
C LEU A 37 -3.15 -5.62 -5.09
N GLY A 38 -1.86 -5.76 -5.38
CA GLY A 38 -1.13 -4.97 -6.37
C GLY A 38 0.13 -4.33 -5.79
N GLY A 39 0.84 -3.54 -6.59
CA GLY A 39 2.06 -2.84 -6.17
C GLY A 39 1.84 -1.34 -6.00
N ASP A 40 2.89 -0.57 -6.27
CA ASP A 40 2.86 0.90 -6.18
C ASP A 40 1.77 1.55 -7.04
N ASP A 41 1.40 0.90 -8.15
CA ASP A 41 0.30 1.31 -9.03
C ASP A 41 -1.05 1.29 -8.29
N LYS A 42 -1.30 0.28 -7.45
CA LYS A 42 -2.51 0.21 -6.63
C LYS A 42 -2.51 1.29 -5.55
N VAL A 43 -1.37 1.56 -4.94
CA VAL A 43 -1.24 2.65 -3.95
C VAL A 43 -1.54 4.00 -4.59
N ALA A 44 -1.00 4.27 -5.78
CA ALA A 44 -1.29 5.48 -6.53
C ALA A 44 -2.78 5.61 -6.87
N GLN A 45 -3.44 4.51 -7.28
CA GLN A 45 -4.88 4.48 -7.52
C GLN A 45 -5.69 4.80 -6.26
N ILE A 46 -5.34 4.23 -5.11
CA ILE A 46 -6.01 4.50 -3.82
C ILE A 46 -5.89 5.97 -3.46
N VAL A 47 -4.69 6.54 -3.55
CA VAL A 47 -4.46 7.97 -3.24
C VAL A 47 -5.21 8.86 -4.22
N SER A 48 -5.13 8.58 -5.52
CA SER A 48 -5.84 9.33 -6.56
C SER A 48 -7.36 9.31 -6.34
N HIS A 49 -7.92 8.18 -5.92
CA HIS A 49 -9.35 8.05 -5.63
C HIS A 49 -9.78 8.95 -4.47
N LEU A 50 -9.02 8.97 -3.37
CA LEU A 50 -9.31 9.85 -2.23
C LEU A 50 -9.23 11.33 -2.60
N VAL A 51 -8.17 11.74 -3.30
CA VAL A 51 -7.96 13.13 -3.71
C VAL A 51 -9.05 13.59 -4.68
N SER A 52 -9.47 12.73 -5.63
CA SER A 52 -10.56 13.03 -6.56
C SER A 52 -11.92 13.28 -5.86
N ARG A 53 -12.06 12.80 -4.62
CA ARG A 53 -13.24 12.97 -3.77
C ARG A 53 -13.05 14.04 -2.69
N ASN A 54 -12.04 14.90 -2.88
CA ASN A 54 -11.71 16.01 -1.99
C ASN A 54 -11.30 15.57 -0.57
N ILE A 55 -10.77 14.35 -0.44
CA ILE A 55 -10.17 13.83 0.80
C ILE A 55 -8.66 13.96 0.68
N GLY A 56 -8.09 14.93 1.41
CA GLY A 56 -6.65 15.17 1.39
C GLY A 56 -5.87 14.03 2.05
N VAL A 57 -4.76 13.61 1.45
CA VAL A 57 -3.84 12.61 2.02
C VAL A 57 -2.56 13.31 2.45
N VAL A 58 -2.18 13.17 3.72
CA VAL A 58 -0.99 13.81 4.32
C VAL A 58 0.12 12.84 4.68
N GLY A 59 -0.15 11.54 4.62
CA GLY A 59 0.84 10.51 4.86
C GLY A 59 0.46 9.21 4.17
N VAL A 60 1.45 8.58 3.55
CA VAL A 60 1.34 7.29 2.86
C VAL A 60 2.50 6.43 3.33
N GLU A 61 2.21 5.47 4.18
CA GLU A 61 3.21 4.56 4.75
C GLU A 61 2.94 3.15 4.21
N GLN A 62 3.83 2.68 3.34
CA GLN A 62 3.82 1.31 2.85
C GLN A 62 4.65 0.44 3.79
N GLU A 63 4.06 -0.64 4.27
CA GLU A 63 4.85 -1.65 4.99
C GLU A 63 5.67 -2.39 3.93
N ARG A 64 6.99 -2.16 3.93
CA ARG A 64 7.89 -2.91 3.05
C ARG A 64 7.98 -4.31 3.61
N ASN A 65 7.57 -5.31 2.82
CA ASN A 65 7.75 -6.70 3.21
C ASN A 65 9.25 -7.04 3.08
N GLU A 66 9.98 -6.93 4.19
CA GLU A 66 11.43 -7.16 4.22
C GLU A 66 11.79 -8.57 3.73
N LEU A 67 10.91 -9.54 3.93
CA LEU A 67 11.09 -10.91 3.47
C LEU A 67 11.11 -11.02 1.95
N GLU A 68 10.26 -10.29 1.23
CA GLU A 68 10.24 -10.29 -0.23
C GLU A 68 11.52 -9.65 -0.78
N ARG A 69 11.97 -8.55 -0.17
CA ARG A 69 13.27 -7.95 -0.51
C ARG A 69 14.41 -8.94 -0.28
N ILE A 70 14.45 -9.60 0.88
CA ILE A 70 15.47 -10.60 1.20
C ILE A 70 15.42 -11.76 0.20
N PHE A 71 14.23 -12.24 -0.15
CA PHE A 71 14.04 -13.33 -1.11
C PHE A 71 14.54 -12.94 -2.52
N LEU A 72 14.17 -11.76 -3.01
CA LEU A 72 14.63 -11.23 -4.29
C LEU A 72 16.14 -10.93 -4.29
N GLU A 73 16.70 -10.53 -3.15
CA GLU A 73 18.13 -10.26 -2.99
C GLU A 73 18.94 -11.57 -2.96
N ALA A 74 18.45 -12.59 -2.26
CA ALA A 74 19.08 -13.91 -2.18
C ALA A 74 19.10 -14.61 -3.55
N THR A 75 17.98 -14.60 -4.27
CA THR A 75 17.88 -15.23 -5.60
C THR A 75 18.72 -14.53 -6.67
N ARG A 76 18.90 -13.20 -6.60
CA ARG A 76 19.87 -12.48 -7.46
C ARG A 76 21.32 -12.90 -7.20
N HIS A 77 21.70 -13.18 -5.95
CA HIS A 77 23.04 -13.65 -5.62
C HIS A 77 23.27 -15.12 -6.01
N SER A 78 22.24 -15.97 -5.97
CA SER A 78 22.35 -17.35 -6.45
C SER A 78 22.52 -17.44 -7.97
N ALA A 79 21.87 -16.55 -8.73
CA ALA A 79 22.00 -16.51 -10.20
C ALA A 79 23.38 -16.01 -10.68
N SER A 80 24.06 -15.16 -9.91
CA SER A 80 25.40 -14.65 -10.26
C SER A 80 26.56 -15.57 -9.88
N GLN A 81 26.33 -16.55 -8.98
CA GLN A 81 27.33 -17.57 -8.61
C GLN A 81 27.30 -18.84 -9.48
N GLY A 82 26.31 -18.97 -10.38
CA GLY A 82 26.19 -20.11 -11.29
C GLY A 82 26.93 -19.97 -12.63
N ALA A 83 27.65 -18.88 -12.87
CA ALA A 83 28.31 -18.62 -14.15
C ALA A 83 29.83 -18.39 -13.99
N LYS A 84 30.58 -19.47 -13.74
CA LYS A 84 31.96 -19.61 -14.23
C LYS A 84 32.52 -21.03 -14.03
N PRO A 85 33.36 -21.52 -14.96
CA PRO A 85 33.22 -21.62 -16.41
C PRO A 85 32.72 -23.00 -16.87
#